data_AF-A0AAV6GAS8-F1
#
_entry.id   AF-A0AAV6GAS8-F1
#
_cell.length_a   1.000
_cell.length_b   1.000
_cell.length_c   1.000
_cell.angle_alpha   90.00
_cell.angle_beta   90.00
_cell.angle_gamma   90.00
#
_symmetry.space_group_name_H-M   'P 1'
#
loop_
_entity.id
_entity.type
_entity.pdbx_description
1 polymer ?
#
loop_
_entity_poly.entity_id
_entity_poly.type
_entity_poly.pdbx_seq_one_letter_code
_entity_poly.pdbx_strand_id
1 'polypeptide(L)'
;MLAAACAVGVGCCFAAPIGGVLFSIEVTSTFFAVRNYWRGFFAATFSAFIFRVLAVWNKDEETITALFKTRFRLDFPFDLQELPAFAVIGIASGFGGALFVYLNRLIVQFMRKQKTINKFLMKKRLLYPALVTLLISTITFPPGFGQFMAGRLTQKESLVTLLDNRTWAKQGIAEEFDYIGHSQAWQHPQVNVFVTLLIFIVMKFLMSALATTIPVPCGAFMPVFVIGAAFGRLVGESMAAWFPDGIHTESTTYSIVPGGYAVVGAAALSGAVTHTVSTAVIVFELTGQISHILPIMIAVILANAVAQSLQPSIYDSIIRIKKLPYLPELGWGHHEFNDPPIRTPVLK
;
A
#
# COMPACT_ATOMS: atom_id res chain seq x y z
N MET A 1 -20.48 14.15 -10.95
CA MET A 1 -20.07 13.13 -11.95
C MET A 1 -18.61 12.72 -11.76
N LEU A 2 -17.66 13.65 -11.65
CA LEU A 2 -16.24 13.33 -11.43
C LEU A 2 -15.97 12.41 -10.23
N ALA A 3 -16.60 12.66 -9.07
CA ALA A 3 -16.43 11.78 -7.92
C ALA A 3 -16.99 10.37 -8.14
N ALA A 4 -18.13 10.24 -8.83
CA ALA A 4 -18.65 8.92 -9.20
C ALA A 4 -17.70 8.20 -10.18
N ALA A 5 -17.08 8.92 -11.11
CA ALA A 5 -16.08 8.37 -12.02
C ALA A 5 -14.81 7.93 -11.27
N CYS A 6 -14.37 8.69 -10.26
CA CYS A 6 -13.25 8.31 -9.39
C CYS A 6 -13.58 7.03 -8.60
N ALA A 7 -14.77 6.95 -7.99
CA ALA A 7 -15.24 5.76 -7.29
C ALA A 7 -15.27 4.52 -8.19
N VAL A 8 -15.78 4.65 -9.41
CA VAL A 8 -15.81 3.56 -10.41
C VAL A 8 -14.40 3.15 -10.80
N GLY A 9 -13.50 4.10 -11.03
CA GLY A 9 -12.10 3.82 -11.38
C GLY A 9 -11.39 3.00 -10.30
N VAL A 10 -11.46 3.45 -9.05
CA VAL A 10 -10.85 2.74 -7.92
C VAL A 10 -11.53 1.39 -7.68
N GLY A 11 -12.87 1.35 -7.72
CA GLY A 11 -13.64 0.14 -7.56
C GLY A 11 -13.36 -0.92 -8.64
N CYS A 12 -13.10 -0.48 -9.88
CA CYS A 12 -12.68 -1.36 -10.98
C CYS A 12 -11.26 -1.89 -10.78
N CYS A 13 -10.30 -1.03 -10.44
CA CYS A 13 -8.90 -1.41 -10.25
C CYS A 13 -8.69 -2.49 -9.19
N PHE A 14 -9.48 -2.46 -8.12
CA PHE A 14 -9.37 -3.40 -7.01
C PHE A 14 -10.52 -4.43 -6.96
N ALA A 15 -11.47 -4.36 -7.89
CA ALA A 15 -12.75 -5.10 -7.78
C ALA A 15 -13.40 -4.95 -6.39
N ALA A 16 -13.31 -3.73 -5.83
CA ALA A 16 -13.64 -3.36 -4.45
C ALA A 16 -14.60 -2.14 -4.45
N PRO A 17 -15.91 -2.38 -4.66
CA PRO A 17 -16.85 -1.29 -4.89
C PRO A 17 -17.12 -0.44 -3.64
N ILE A 18 -17.20 -1.03 -2.45
CA ILE A 18 -17.45 -0.27 -1.21
C ILE A 18 -16.21 0.57 -0.88
N GLY A 19 -15.03 -0.06 -0.90
CA GLY A 19 -13.77 0.60 -0.62
C GLY A 19 -13.46 1.71 -1.62
N GLY A 20 -13.73 1.50 -2.90
CA GLY A 20 -13.50 2.50 -3.95
C GLY A 20 -14.37 3.75 -3.82
N VAL A 21 -15.62 3.61 -3.41
CA VAL A 21 -16.51 4.76 -3.16
C VAL A 21 -16.07 5.54 -1.93
N LEU A 22 -15.75 4.85 -0.83
CA LEU A 22 -15.25 5.50 0.38
C LEU A 22 -13.93 6.24 0.12
N PHE A 23 -13.01 5.61 -0.60
CA PHE A 23 -11.74 6.23 -0.99
C PHE A 23 -11.94 7.46 -1.87
N SER A 24 -12.87 7.40 -2.82
CA SER A 24 -13.20 8.58 -3.62
C SER A 24 -13.75 9.72 -2.76
N ILE A 25 -14.54 9.43 -1.72
CA ILE A 25 -15.11 10.47 -0.86
C ILE A 25 -14.00 11.11 -0.02
N GLU A 26 -13.16 10.29 0.61
CA GLU A 26 -12.08 10.75 1.49
C GLU A 26 -11.05 11.62 0.76
N VAL A 27 -10.69 11.28 -0.50
CA VAL A 27 -9.61 11.99 -1.22
C VAL A 27 -10.09 13.18 -2.05
N THR A 28 -11.33 13.16 -2.56
CA THR A 28 -11.74 14.11 -3.62
C THR A 28 -12.63 15.26 -3.17
N SER A 29 -13.29 15.17 -2.02
CA SER A 29 -14.31 16.17 -1.66
C SER A 29 -14.47 16.33 -0.17
N THR A 30 -14.53 17.59 0.26
CA THR A 30 -14.78 17.99 1.65
C THR A 30 -16.28 17.89 1.98
N PHE A 31 -17.13 18.25 1.01
CA PHE A 31 -18.58 18.08 1.07
C PHE A 31 -19.03 17.09 0.01
N PHE A 32 -19.76 16.06 0.44
CA PHE A 32 -20.23 15.01 -0.45
C PHE A 32 -21.75 14.82 -0.38
N ALA A 33 -22.44 15.04 -1.49
CA ALA A 33 -23.88 14.81 -1.56
C ALA A 33 -24.18 13.30 -1.58
N VAL A 34 -25.05 12.84 -0.69
CA VAL A 34 -25.49 11.42 -0.58
C VAL A 34 -26.07 10.89 -1.91
N ARG A 35 -26.69 11.75 -2.73
CA ARG A 35 -27.14 11.35 -4.07
C ARG A 35 -26.00 10.91 -4.99
N ASN A 36 -24.82 11.51 -4.86
CA ASN A 36 -23.64 11.11 -5.62
C ASN A 36 -23.02 9.82 -5.07
N TYR A 37 -23.22 9.52 -3.78
CA TYR A 37 -22.82 8.26 -3.16
C TYR A 37 -23.51 7.09 -3.84
N TRP A 38 -24.84 7.12 -3.91
CA TRP A 38 -25.63 6.06 -4.55
C TRP A 38 -25.28 5.86 -6.01
N ARG A 39 -25.05 6.95 -6.75
CA ARG A 39 -24.64 6.88 -8.16
C ARG A 39 -23.26 6.26 -8.33
N GLY A 40 -22.29 6.65 -7.49
CA GLY A 40 -20.95 6.07 -7.49
C GLY A 40 -20.97 4.60 -7.08
N PHE A 41 -21.72 4.26 -6.04
CA PHE A 41 -21.86 2.91 -5.53
C PHE A 41 -22.45 1.96 -6.57
N PHE A 42 -23.58 2.32 -7.18
CA PHE A 42 -24.20 1.50 -8.23
C PHE A 42 -23.28 1.28 -9.43
N ALA A 43 -22.57 2.33 -9.86
CA ALA A 43 -21.65 2.20 -10.98
C ALA A 43 -20.41 1.36 -10.62
N ALA A 44 -19.88 1.50 -9.40
CA ALA A 44 -18.71 0.75 -8.93
C ALA A 44 -19.03 -0.74 -8.74
N THR A 45 -20.21 -1.08 -8.21
CA THR A 45 -20.64 -2.48 -8.07
C THR A 45 -20.85 -3.14 -9.43
N PHE A 46 -21.48 -2.45 -10.38
CA PHE A 46 -21.62 -2.95 -11.74
C PHE A 46 -20.25 -3.16 -12.41
N SER A 47 -19.31 -2.22 -12.25
CA SER A 47 -17.95 -2.36 -12.76
C SER A 47 -17.21 -3.55 -12.16
N ALA A 48 -17.25 -3.72 -10.84
CA ALA A 48 -16.61 -4.83 -10.14
C ALA A 48 -17.23 -6.18 -10.52
N PHE A 49 -18.55 -6.22 -10.70
CA PHE A 49 -19.27 -7.41 -11.15
C PHE A 49 -18.83 -7.81 -12.56
N ILE A 50 -18.84 -6.88 -13.52
CA ILE A 50 -18.39 -7.15 -14.90
C ILE A 50 -16.93 -7.61 -14.93
N PHE A 51 -16.05 -6.97 -14.14
CA PHE A 51 -14.64 -7.37 -14.07
C PHE A 51 -14.47 -8.83 -13.64
N ARG A 52 -15.18 -9.27 -12.59
CA ARG A 52 -15.09 -10.66 -12.10
C ARG A 52 -15.76 -11.66 -13.03
N VAL A 53 -16.90 -11.32 -13.63
CA VAL A 53 -17.59 -12.19 -14.60
C VAL A 53 -16.73 -12.38 -15.85
N LEU A 54 -16.08 -11.31 -16.33
CA LEU A 54 -15.21 -11.40 -17.50
C LEU A 54 -13.97 -12.25 -17.23
N ALA A 55 -13.42 -12.20 -16.02
CA ALA A 55 -12.30 -13.08 -15.61
C ALA A 55 -12.68 -14.57 -15.68
N VAL A 56 -13.90 -14.93 -15.25
CA VAL A 56 -14.42 -16.29 -15.36
C VAL A 56 -14.68 -16.67 -16.83
N TRP A 57 -15.23 -15.75 -17.62
CA TRP A 57 -15.45 -15.98 -19.05
C TRP A 57 -14.15 -16.22 -19.81
N ASN A 58 -13.10 -15.46 -19.48
CA ASN A 58 -11.78 -15.58 -20.08
C ASN A 58 -10.97 -16.78 -19.55
N LYS A 59 -11.56 -17.58 -18.65
CA LYS A 59 -10.94 -18.74 -17.98
C LYS A 59 -9.69 -18.41 -17.17
N ASP A 60 -9.54 -17.15 -16.74
CA ASP A 60 -8.47 -16.72 -15.84
C ASP A 60 -8.74 -17.16 -14.39
N GLU A 61 -10.01 -17.32 -14.00
CA GLU A 61 -10.44 -17.82 -12.69
C GLU A 61 -11.60 -18.83 -12.82
N GLU A 62 -11.64 -19.84 -11.97
CA GLU A 62 -12.70 -20.88 -11.97
C GLU A 62 -14.04 -20.36 -11.40
N THR A 63 -13.98 -19.38 -10.49
CA THR A 63 -15.16 -18.83 -9.81
C THR A 63 -14.97 -17.33 -9.53
N ILE A 64 -16.07 -16.62 -9.23
CA ILE A 64 -16.03 -15.20 -8.83
C ILE A 64 -15.34 -15.09 -7.48
N THR A 65 -14.02 -14.89 -7.46
CA THR A 65 -13.24 -14.75 -6.23
C THR A 65 -12.73 -13.33 -6.02
N ALA A 66 -12.26 -13.07 -4.79
CA ALA A 66 -11.55 -11.84 -4.50
C ALA A 66 -10.16 -11.88 -5.15
N LEU A 67 -9.66 -10.73 -5.61
CA LEU A 67 -8.44 -10.64 -6.42
C LEU A 67 -7.20 -11.22 -5.72
N PHE A 68 -7.16 -11.15 -4.39
CA PHE A 68 -6.10 -11.72 -3.55
C PHE A 68 -6.71 -12.61 -2.46
N LYS A 69 -7.47 -13.63 -2.87
CA LYS A 69 -8.17 -14.54 -1.94
C LYS A 69 -7.21 -15.15 -0.92
N THR A 70 -7.38 -14.77 0.35
CA THR A 70 -6.70 -15.42 1.47
C THR A 70 -7.62 -16.45 2.12
N ARG A 71 -7.02 -17.47 2.74
CA ARG A 71 -7.73 -18.47 3.53
C ARG A 71 -7.15 -18.50 4.96
N PHE A 72 -7.45 -17.44 5.71
CA PHE A 72 -7.22 -17.38 7.15
C PHE A 72 -8.30 -18.14 7.90
N ARG A 73 -7.96 -18.59 9.11
CA ARG A 73 -8.88 -19.26 10.03
C ARG A 73 -9.95 -18.27 10.50
N LEU A 74 -11.21 -18.71 10.54
CA LEU A 74 -12.37 -17.87 10.89
C LEU A 74 -12.75 -17.96 12.36
N ASP A 75 -12.58 -19.13 12.97
CA ASP A 75 -13.08 -19.42 14.33
C ASP A 75 -12.27 -18.70 15.42
N PHE A 76 -10.99 -18.43 15.17
CA PHE A 76 -10.10 -17.66 16.06
C PHE A 76 -9.06 -16.91 15.21
N PRO A 77 -9.36 -15.67 14.75
CA PRO A 77 -8.50 -14.96 13.80
C PRO A 77 -7.29 -14.29 14.47
N PHE A 78 -7.44 -13.78 15.69
CA PHE A 78 -6.37 -13.15 16.46
C PHE A 78 -6.69 -13.20 17.96
N ASP A 79 -5.66 -13.32 18.79
CA ASP A 79 -5.77 -13.19 20.24
C ASP A 79 -5.70 -11.70 20.66
N LEU A 80 -6.31 -11.37 21.80
CA LEU A 80 -6.20 -10.03 22.42
C LEU A 80 -4.74 -9.64 22.71
N GLN A 81 -3.88 -10.63 22.95
CA GLN A 81 -2.45 -10.44 23.17
C GLN A 81 -1.70 -9.98 21.91
N GLU A 82 -2.26 -10.18 20.71
CA GLU A 82 -1.69 -9.71 19.44
C GLU A 82 -2.01 -8.24 19.14
N LEU A 83 -3.01 -7.66 19.82
CA LEU A 83 -3.44 -6.26 19.59
C LEU A 83 -2.31 -5.23 19.77
N PRO A 84 -1.43 -5.32 20.79
CA PRO A 84 -0.28 -4.43 20.90
C PRO A 84 0.66 -4.53 19.69
N ALA A 85 0.86 -5.74 19.13
CA ALA A 85 1.69 -5.92 17.95
C ALA A 85 1.06 -5.24 16.72
N PHE A 86 -0.25 -5.36 16.52
CA PHE A 86 -0.95 -4.63 15.46
C PHE A 86 -0.90 -3.11 15.64
N ALA A 87 -0.97 -2.61 16.87
CA ALA A 87 -0.81 -1.19 17.16
C ALA A 87 0.60 -0.69 16.81
N VAL A 88 1.64 -1.47 17.14
CA VAL A 88 3.03 -1.17 16.75
C VAL A 88 3.20 -1.16 15.23
N ILE A 89 2.59 -2.11 14.51
CA ILE A 89 2.59 -2.10 13.04
C ILE A 89 1.95 -0.83 12.49
N GLY A 90 0.82 -0.41 13.06
CA GLY A 90 0.15 0.85 12.69
C GLY A 90 1.06 2.06 12.88
N ILE A 91 1.62 2.24 14.07
CA ILE A 91 2.50 3.37 14.40
C ILE A 91 3.75 3.37 13.50
N ALA A 92 4.42 2.22 13.37
CA ALA A 92 5.62 2.09 12.53
C ALA A 92 5.32 2.32 11.04
N SER A 93 4.17 1.84 10.55
CA SER A 93 3.71 2.11 9.18
C SER A 93 3.36 3.59 8.99
N GLY A 94 2.87 4.29 10.01
CA GLY A 94 2.65 5.74 9.99
C GLY A 94 3.96 6.52 9.80
N PHE A 95 5.00 6.19 10.58
CA PHE A 95 6.33 6.74 10.39
C PHE A 95 6.93 6.39 9.01
N GLY A 96 6.76 5.14 8.57
CA GLY A 96 7.20 4.68 7.25
C GLY A 96 6.50 5.44 6.11
N GLY A 97 5.20 5.69 6.24
CA GLY A 97 4.40 6.46 5.28
C GLY A 97 4.82 7.92 5.22
N ALA A 98 5.02 8.57 6.38
CA ALA A 98 5.55 9.92 6.45
C ALA A 98 6.95 10.03 5.83
N LEU A 99 7.84 9.08 6.13
CA LEU A 99 9.17 9.00 5.53
C LEU A 99 9.09 8.83 4.01
N PHE A 100 8.15 8.01 3.51
CA PHE A 100 7.96 7.78 2.07
C PHE A 100 7.56 9.08 1.35
N VAL A 101 6.59 9.81 1.89
CA VAL A 101 6.14 11.08 1.32
C VAL A 101 7.24 12.13 1.38
N TYR A 102 7.98 12.20 2.49
CA TYR A 102 9.13 13.08 2.64
C TYR A 102 10.23 12.78 1.61
N LEU A 103 10.61 11.50 1.47
CA LEU A 103 11.63 11.06 0.52
C LEU A 103 11.20 11.34 -0.92
N ASN A 104 9.94 11.06 -1.27
CA ASN A 104 9.40 11.36 -2.60
C ASN A 104 9.50 12.86 -2.91
N ARG A 105 9.10 13.72 -1.95
CA ARG A 105 9.24 15.17 -2.08
C ARG A 105 10.70 15.58 -2.26
N LEU A 106 11.61 15.03 -1.45
CA LEU A 106 13.04 15.35 -1.49
C LEU A 106 13.64 15.03 -2.86
N ILE A 107 13.36 13.83 -3.41
CA ILE A 107 13.84 13.41 -4.73
C ILE A 107 13.31 14.35 -5.81
N VAL A 108 12.01 14.65 -5.80
CA VAL A 108 11.41 15.55 -6.82
C VAL A 108 11.96 16.97 -6.73
N GLN A 109 12.18 17.50 -5.52
CA GLN A 109 12.78 18.81 -5.32
C GLN A 109 14.24 18.83 -5.76
N PHE A 110 15.02 17.79 -5.43
CA PHE A 110 16.41 17.65 -5.85
C PHE A 110 16.52 17.67 -7.38
N MET A 111 15.70 16.89 -8.07
CA MET A 111 15.63 16.89 -9.53
C MET A 111 15.30 18.25 -10.12
N ARG A 112 14.37 18.98 -9.51
CA ARG A 112 13.96 20.32 -9.99
C ARG A 112 15.01 21.40 -9.71
N LYS A 113 15.80 21.26 -8.64
CA LYS A 113 16.88 22.19 -8.28
C LYS A 113 18.05 22.12 -9.27
N GLN A 114 18.35 20.92 -9.76
CA GLN A 114 19.42 20.67 -10.74
C GLN A 114 19.00 21.14 -12.15
N LYS A 115 19.18 22.43 -12.44
CA LYS A 115 18.78 23.05 -13.73
C LYS A 115 19.48 22.44 -14.94
N THR A 116 20.73 21.97 -14.78
CA THR A 116 21.52 21.30 -15.83
C THR A 116 20.87 19.98 -16.24
N ILE A 117 20.57 19.15 -15.25
CA ILE A 117 19.87 17.87 -15.41
C ILE A 117 18.49 18.13 -16.01
N ASN A 118 17.70 19.04 -15.46
CA ASN A 118 16.37 19.34 -15.99
C ASN A 118 16.40 19.83 -17.46
N LYS A 119 17.34 20.72 -17.82
CA LYS A 119 17.49 21.20 -19.20
C LYS A 119 17.90 20.08 -20.17
N PHE A 120 18.75 19.17 -19.72
CA PHE A 120 19.16 17.99 -20.48
C PHE A 120 18.00 16.98 -20.66
N LEU A 121 17.26 16.71 -19.59
CA LEU A 121 16.11 15.81 -19.57
C LEU A 121 14.94 16.33 -20.43
N MET A 122 14.71 17.64 -20.44
CA MET A 122 13.70 18.27 -21.30
C MET A 122 14.06 18.17 -22.79
N LYS A 123 15.35 18.14 -23.15
CA LYS A 123 15.80 17.93 -24.54
C LYS A 123 15.59 16.49 -25.01
N LYS A 124 15.65 15.51 -24.10
CA LYS A 124 15.46 14.08 -24.37
C LYS A 124 14.49 13.46 -23.37
N ARG A 125 13.19 13.74 -23.53
CA ARG A 125 12.12 13.31 -22.61
C ARG A 125 12.12 11.81 -22.29
N LEU A 126 12.55 10.96 -23.24
CA LEU A 126 12.60 9.50 -23.07
C LEU A 126 13.90 8.98 -22.42
N LEU A 127 14.94 9.80 -22.32
CA LEU A 127 16.21 9.36 -21.75
C LEU A 127 16.13 9.22 -20.22
N TYR A 128 15.36 10.09 -19.55
CA TYR A 128 15.18 10.00 -18.11
C TYR A 128 14.50 8.70 -17.66
N PRO A 129 13.30 8.36 -18.18
CA PRO A 129 12.65 7.11 -17.81
C PRO A 129 13.54 5.92 -18.14
N ALA A 130 14.19 5.92 -19.31
CA ALA A 130 15.07 4.83 -19.74
C ALA A 130 16.27 4.60 -18.80
N LEU A 131 16.88 5.69 -18.29
CA LEU A 131 18.00 5.57 -17.35
C LEU A 131 17.54 5.05 -15.98
N VAL A 132 16.41 5.56 -15.47
CA VAL A 132 15.85 5.10 -14.20
C VAL A 132 15.40 3.65 -14.29
N THR A 133 14.75 3.25 -15.40
CA THR A 133 14.35 1.85 -15.61
C THR A 133 15.56 0.94 -15.75
N LEU A 134 16.62 1.36 -16.45
CA LEU A 134 17.87 0.61 -16.56
C LEU A 134 18.53 0.43 -15.19
N LEU A 135 18.52 1.47 -14.34
CA LEU A 135 19.05 1.38 -12.98
C LEU A 135 18.23 0.39 -12.15
N ILE A 136 16.90 0.51 -12.14
CA ILE A 136 16.02 -0.39 -11.38
C ILE A 136 16.13 -1.83 -11.91
N SER A 137 16.23 -2.04 -13.23
CA SER A 137 16.37 -3.38 -13.83
C SER A 137 17.72 -4.01 -13.47
N THR A 138 18.79 -3.23 -13.42
CA THR A 138 20.12 -3.72 -13.02
C THR A 138 20.10 -4.19 -11.57
N ILE A 139 19.46 -3.44 -10.67
CA ILE A 139 19.35 -3.83 -9.26
C ILE A 139 18.39 -5.01 -9.06
N THR A 140 17.29 -5.06 -9.83
CA THR A 140 16.29 -6.13 -9.74
C THR A 140 16.73 -7.41 -10.48
N PHE A 141 17.90 -7.40 -11.13
CA PHE A 141 18.37 -8.51 -11.96
C PHE A 141 18.42 -9.82 -11.14
N PRO A 142 17.61 -10.85 -11.50
CA PRO A 142 17.41 -12.01 -10.65
C PRO A 142 18.66 -12.84 -10.32
N PRO A 143 19.63 -13.02 -11.24
CA PRO A 143 20.89 -13.69 -10.91
C PRO A 143 21.84 -12.86 -10.06
N GLY A 144 21.67 -11.53 -10.01
CA GLY A 144 22.52 -10.63 -9.25
C GLY A 144 21.91 -10.33 -7.87
N PHE A 145 21.72 -9.04 -7.59
CA PHE A 145 21.14 -8.59 -6.32
C PHE A 145 19.67 -9.00 -6.14
N GLY A 146 18.96 -9.32 -7.23
CA GLY A 146 17.58 -9.79 -7.21
C GLY A 146 17.38 -11.13 -6.48
N GLN A 147 18.44 -11.91 -6.23
CA GLN A 147 18.38 -13.13 -5.42
C GLN A 147 17.94 -12.86 -3.98
N PHE A 148 18.35 -11.73 -3.40
CA PHE A 148 18.01 -11.35 -2.02
C PHE A 148 16.66 -10.64 -1.89
N MET A 149 16.04 -10.29 -3.02
CA MET A 149 14.85 -9.43 -3.11
C MET A 149 13.68 -10.14 -3.81
N ALA A 150 13.73 -11.47 -3.96
CA ALA A 150 12.72 -12.22 -4.72
C ALA A 150 12.42 -11.59 -6.11
N GLY A 151 13.46 -11.10 -6.80
CA GLY A 151 13.34 -10.25 -8.00
C GLY A 151 12.73 -10.92 -9.22
N ARG A 152 12.49 -12.23 -9.17
CA ARG A 152 11.79 -13.00 -10.21
C ARG A 152 10.27 -12.79 -10.18
N LEU A 153 9.72 -12.40 -9.03
CA LEU A 153 8.28 -12.29 -8.84
C LEU A 153 7.73 -11.00 -9.44
N THR A 154 6.59 -11.11 -10.10
CA THR A 154 5.77 -9.95 -10.46
C THR A 154 5.18 -9.29 -9.20
N GLN A 155 4.67 -8.05 -9.32
CA GLN A 155 4.03 -7.37 -8.18
C GLN A 155 2.82 -8.16 -7.63
N LYS A 156 2.01 -8.74 -8.52
CA LYS A 156 0.84 -9.56 -8.14
C LYS A 156 1.29 -10.81 -7.37
N GLU A 157 2.24 -11.57 -7.91
CA GLU A 157 2.76 -12.79 -7.27
C GLU A 157 3.48 -12.49 -5.95
N SER A 158 4.25 -11.40 -5.89
CA SER A 158 4.89 -10.95 -4.65
C SER A 158 3.85 -10.71 -3.56
N LEU A 159 2.74 -10.06 -3.91
CA LEU A 159 1.68 -9.80 -2.94
C LEU A 159 0.97 -11.08 -2.52
N VAL A 160 0.60 -11.95 -3.47
CA VAL A 160 -0.02 -13.25 -3.17
C VAL A 160 0.85 -14.09 -2.23
N THR A 161 2.16 -14.13 -2.48
CA THR A 161 3.11 -14.89 -1.63
C THR A 161 3.27 -14.27 -0.25
N LEU A 162 3.28 -12.93 -0.11
CA LEU A 162 3.34 -12.26 1.19
C LEU A 162 2.07 -12.49 2.04
N LEU A 163 0.91 -12.63 1.40
CA LEU A 163 -0.37 -12.89 2.07
C LEU A 163 -0.63 -14.37 2.38
N ASP A 164 0.34 -15.25 2.12
CA ASP A 164 0.24 -16.68 2.39
C ASP A 164 -0.02 -16.96 3.89
N ASN A 165 -0.71 -18.05 4.21
CA ASN A 165 -1.08 -18.37 5.59
C ASN A 165 -0.01 -19.20 6.34
N ARG A 166 0.99 -19.72 5.63
CA ARG A 166 2.05 -20.55 6.20
C ARG A 166 3.06 -19.71 6.99
N THR A 167 3.82 -20.31 7.91
CA THR A 167 4.94 -19.65 8.62
C THR A 167 6.24 -20.00 7.92
N TRP A 168 7.02 -18.99 7.50
CA TRP A 168 8.29 -19.23 6.83
C TRP A 168 9.44 -19.44 7.82
N ALA A 169 9.32 -18.92 9.04
CA ALA A 169 10.38 -19.02 10.06
C ALA A 169 10.52 -20.41 10.72
N LYS A 170 9.46 -21.22 10.77
CA LYS A 170 9.47 -22.56 11.41
C LYS A 170 10.08 -23.66 10.54
N GLN A 171 10.31 -23.40 9.26
CA GLN A 171 10.89 -24.37 8.34
C GLN A 171 12.42 -24.27 8.41
N GLY A 172 13.00 -25.01 9.36
CA GLY A 172 14.44 -25.26 9.41
C GLY A 172 14.96 -25.98 8.17
N ILE A 173 16.29 -26.08 8.06
CA ILE A 173 17.08 -26.52 6.89
C ILE A 173 16.80 -27.97 6.39
N ALA A 174 15.82 -28.71 6.94
CA ALA A 174 15.70 -30.14 6.68
C ALA A 174 14.27 -30.72 6.59
N GLU A 175 13.21 -29.92 6.46
CA GLU A 175 11.91 -30.46 6.05
C GLU A 175 11.65 -30.13 4.58
N GLU A 176 11.63 -31.20 3.79
CA GLU A 176 11.24 -31.24 2.38
C GLU A 176 9.97 -30.40 2.20
N PHE A 177 10.14 -29.23 1.59
CA PHE A 177 9.04 -28.45 1.09
C PHE A 177 8.21 -29.35 0.19
N ASP A 178 6.92 -29.52 0.51
CA ASP A 178 5.94 -29.73 -0.53
C ASP A 178 5.87 -28.41 -1.33
N TYR A 179 6.82 -28.27 -2.27
CA TYR A 179 7.05 -27.11 -3.12
C TYR A 179 5.88 -26.93 -4.07
N ILE A 180 4.89 -26.14 -3.68
CA ILE A 180 3.81 -25.76 -4.58
C ILE A 180 3.80 -24.23 -4.69
N GLY A 181 4.53 -23.69 -5.67
CA GLY A 181 4.31 -22.35 -6.22
C GLY A 181 5.44 -21.31 -6.05
N HIS A 182 5.05 -20.04 -6.09
CA HIS A 182 5.95 -18.88 -6.21
C HIS A 182 6.70 -18.48 -4.91
N SER A 183 6.41 -19.12 -3.76
CA SER A 183 6.98 -18.77 -2.45
C SER A 183 8.47 -19.13 -2.31
N GLN A 184 9.00 -20.02 -3.16
CA GLN A 184 10.42 -20.38 -3.20
C GLN A 184 11.35 -19.17 -3.42
N ALA A 185 10.85 -18.12 -4.09
CA ALA A 185 11.65 -16.94 -4.39
C ALA A 185 12.09 -16.14 -3.14
N TRP A 186 11.48 -16.39 -1.97
CA TRP A 186 11.82 -15.72 -0.71
C TRP A 186 12.93 -16.42 0.07
N GLN A 187 13.24 -17.66 -0.30
CA GLN A 187 14.30 -18.43 0.33
C GLN A 187 15.61 -18.28 -0.42
N HIS A 188 16.68 -18.04 0.35
CA HIS A 188 18.03 -18.01 -0.16
C HIS A 188 18.87 -19.04 0.60
N PRO A 189 19.69 -19.88 -0.08
CA PRO A 189 20.45 -20.95 0.58
C PRO A 189 21.37 -20.49 1.71
N GLN A 190 21.81 -19.23 1.67
CA GLN A 190 22.79 -18.68 2.60
C GLN A 190 22.22 -17.65 3.58
N VAL A 191 20.96 -17.22 3.40
CA VAL A 191 20.41 -16.05 4.11
C VAL A 191 19.03 -16.35 4.67
N ASN A 192 18.81 -15.97 5.93
CA ASN A 192 17.51 -16.10 6.59
C ASN A 192 16.42 -15.27 5.91
N VAL A 193 15.19 -15.77 5.93
CA VAL A 193 14.01 -15.12 5.34
C VAL A 193 13.77 -13.71 5.91
N PHE A 194 14.12 -13.47 7.18
CA PHE A 194 14.05 -12.14 7.78
C PHE A 194 14.91 -11.10 7.05
N VAL A 195 16.11 -11.51 6.63
CA VAL A 195 17.05 -10.62 5.95
C VAL A 195 16.60 -10.37 4.51
N THR A 196 16.08 -11.39 3.81
CA THR A 196 15.52 -11.21 2.46
C THR A 196 14.32 -10.27 2.48
N LEU A 197 13.41 -10.42 3.45
CA LEU A 197 12.29 -9.50 3.67
C LEU A 197 12.76 -8.06 3.98
N LEU A 198 13.75 -7.89 4.85
CA LEU A 198 14.28 -6.57 5.19
C LEU A 198 14.90 -5.88 3.97
N ILE A 199 15.73 -6.60 3.21
CA ILE A 199 16.33 -6.11 1.97
C ILE A 199 15.23 -5.75 0.98
N PHE A 200 14.20 -6.59 0.84
CA PHE A 200 13.06 -6.33 -0.03
C PHE A 200 12.34 -5.03 0.34
N ILE A 201 12.03 -4.82 1.62
CA ILE A 201 11.33 -3.62 2.11
C ILE A 201 12.15 -2.38 1.78
N VAL A 202 13.42 -2.33 2.19
CA VAL A 202 14.29 -1.15 2.00
C VAL A 202 14.46 -0.84 0.52
N MET A 203 14.73 -1.86 -0.30
CA MET A 203 15.00 -1.65 -1.72
C MET A 203 13.73 -1.31 -2.50
N LYS A 204 12.58 -1.97 -2.24
CA LYS A 204 11.30 -1.57 -2.85
C LYS A 204 10.90 -0.16 -2.43
N PHE A 205 11.14 0.22 -1.18
CA PHE A 205 10.86 1.56 -0.68
C PHE A 205 11.64 2.63 -1.46
N LEU A 206 12.95 2.47 -1.62
CA LEU A 206 13.78 3.39 -2.39
C LEU A 206 13.43 3.40 -3.89
N MET A 207 13.28 2.21 -4.49
CA MET A 207 12.95 2.09 -5.92
C MET A 207 11.59 2.68 -6.26
N SER A 208 10.56 2.47 -5.42
CA SER A 208 9.22 3.02 -5.65
C SER A 208 9.19 4.53 -5.45
N ALA A 209 9.93 5.06 -4.47
CA ALA A 209 10.11 6.50 -4.29
C ALA A 209 10.79 7.13 -5.51
N LEU A 210 11.76 6.45 -6.13
CA LEU A 210 12.40 6.91 -7.38
C LEU A 210 11.47 6.75 -8.60
N ALA A 211 10.79 5.61 -8.76
CA ALA A 211 9.95 5.30 -9.91
C ALA A 211 8.76 6.26 -10.06
N THR A 212 8.19 6.71 -8.93
CA THR A 212 7.09 7.70 -8.91
C THR A 212 7.52 9.11 -9.34
N THR A 213 8.82 9.39 -9.46
CA THR A 213 9.33 10.68 -9.96
C THR A 213 9.42 10.76 -11.49
N ILE A 214 9.30 9.61 -12.17
CA ILE A 214 9.40 9.52 -13.62
C ILE A 214 8.18 10.23 -14.27
N PRO A 215 8.35 10.99 -15.37
CA PRO A 215 7.26 11.69 -16.07
C PRO A 215 6.42 10.73 -16.93
N VAL A 216 5.92 9.66 -16.31
CA VAL A 216 5.06 8.61 -16.89
C VAL A 216 3.82 8.48 -15.99
N PRO A 217 2.62 8.24 -16.55
CA PRO A 217 1.44 7.96 -15.74
C PRO A 217 1.70 6.77 -14.82
N CYS A 218 1.74 7.01 -13.51
CA CYS A 218 1.99 5.98 -12.50
C CYS A 218 1.08 6.19 -11.28
N GLY A 219 0.74 5.08 -10.63
CA GLY A 219 0.05 5.07 -9.35
C GLY A 219 1.03 4.75 -8.22
N ALA A 220 0.92 5.45 -7.09
CA ALA A 220 1.75 5.20 -5.91
C ALA A 220 1.14 4.15 -4.95
N PHE A 221 -0.13 3.79 -5.12
CA PHE A 221 -0.85 2.93 -4.18
C PHE A 221 -0.30 1.50 -4.11
N MET A 222 -0.21 0.80 -5.25
CA MET A 222 0.19 -0.61 -5.29
C MET A 222 1.63 -0.85 -4.77
N PRO A 223 2.65 -0.04 -5.11
CA PRO A 223 3.99 -0.22 -4.55
C PRO A 223 4.01 -0.08 -3.02
N VAL A 224 3.33 0.94 -2.49
CA VAL A 224 3.23 1.16 -1.03
C VAL A 224 2.47 0.01 -0.36
N PHE A 225 1.43 -0.51 -1.01
CA PHE A 225 0.66 -1.67 -0.54
C PHE A 225 1.56 -2.91 -0.37
N VAL A 226 2.39 -3.21 -1.37
CA VAL A 226 3.33 -4.34 -1.33
C VAL A 226 4.42 -4.15 -0.27
N ILE A 227 4.94 -2.93 -0.11
CA ILE A 227 5.93 -2.63 0.94
C ILE A 227 5.30 -2.82 2.32
N GLY A 228 4.06 -2.37 2.51
CA GLY A 228 3.31 -2.54 3.75
C GLY A 228 3.03 -4.01 4.03
N ALA A 229 2.67 -4.79 3.01
CA ALA A 229 2.50 -6.24 3.13
C ALA A 229 3.79 -6.92 3.58
N ALA A 230 4.93 -6.55 2.99
CA ALA A 230 6.23 -7.08 3.37
C ALA A 230 6.62 -6.70 4.80
N PHE A 231 6.36 -5.46 5.22
CA PHE A 231 6.61 -5.02 6.59
C PHE A 231 5.74 -5.75 7.61
N GLY A 232 4.44 -5.88 7.34
CA GLY A 232 3.52 -6.65 8.17
C GLY A 232 3.93 -8.12 8.25
N ARG A 233 4.34 -8.70 7.12
CA ARG A 233 4.85 -10.08 7.06
C ARG A 233 6.09 -10.27 7.92
N LEU A 234 7.05 -9.34 7.85
CA LEU A 234 8.26 -9.37 8.66
C LEU A 234 7.93 -9.39 10.16
N VAL A 235 6.99 -8.55 10.60
CA VAL A 235 6.54 -8.53 11.99
C VAL A 235 5.80 -9.82 12.36
N GLY A 236 4.94 -10.34 11.49
CA GLY A 236 4.23 -11.59 11.72
C GLY A 236 5.17 -12.80 11.84
N GLU A 237 6.20 -12.89 11.01
CA GLU A 237 7.23 -13.94 11.12
C GLU A 237 8.07 -13.77 12.39
N SER A 238 8.32 -12.53 12.84
CA SER A 238 9.03 -12.29 14.10
C SER A 238 8.22 -12.73 15.31
N MET A 239 6.90 -12.48 15.28
CA MET A 239 5.97 -12.96 16.30
C MET A 239 5.89 -14.49 16.31
N ALA A 240 5.85 -15.13 15.13
CA ALA A 240 5.87 -16.58 15.02
C ALA A 240 7.18 -17.21 15.51
N ALA A 241 8.32 -16.48 15.42
CA ALA A 241 9.61 -16.92 15.95
C ALA A 241 9.74 -16.72 17.47
N TRP A 242 9.14 -15.66 18.03
CA TRP A 242 9.15 -15.40 19.47
C TRP A 242 8.17 -16.30 20.24
N PHE A 243 7.05 -16.67 19.62
CA PHE A 243 6.04 -17.55 20.20
C PHE A 243 5.86 -18.81 19.34
N PRO A 244 6.87 -19.73 19.35
CA PRO A 244 6.83 -20.93 18.51
C PRO A 244 5.68 -21.87 18.86
N ASP A 245 5.29 -21.98 20.13
CA ASP A 245 4.17 -22.83 20.55
C ASP A 245 2.79 -22.17 20.33
N GLY A 246 2.78 -20.94 19.81
CA GLY A 246 1.58 -20.12 19.68
C GLY A 246 1.21 -19.39 20.97
N ILE A 247 0.11 -18.64 20.90
CA ILE A 247 -0.43 -17.94 22.07
C ILE A 247 -1.34 -18.89 22.81
N HIS A 248 -1.09 -19.06 24.11
CA HIS A 248 -1.81 -19.98 24.97
C HIS A 248 -3.05 -19.29 25.53
N THR A 249 -4.24 -19.70 25.08
CA THR A 249 -5.51 -19.28 25.68
C THR A 249 -6.20 -20.51 26.26
N GLU A 250 -6.21 -20.60 27.59
CA GLU A 250 -6.89 -21.49 28.58
C GLU A 250 -7.19 -22.98 28.26
N SER A 251 -7.27 -23.45 27.01
CA SER A 251 -7.37 -24.86 26.64
C SER A 251 -6.90 -25.22 25.21
N THR A 252 -6.57 -24.26 24.35
CA THR A 252 -6.08 -24.49 22.97
C THR A 252 -4.94 -23.55 22.59
N THR A 253 -3.87 -24.08 22.01
CA THR A 253 -2.73 -23.31 21.48
C THR A 253 -2.99 -22.91 20.04
N TYR A 254 -3.10 -21.62 19.76
CA TYR A 254 -3.27 -21.11 18.40
C TYR A 254 -1.94 -20.65 17.81
N SER A 255 -1.58 -21.23 16.67
CA SER A 255 -0.39 -20.81 15.92
C SER A 255 -0.61 -19.46 15.25
N ILE A 256 0.32 -18.53 15.44
CA ILE A 256 0.33 -17.23 14.78
C ILE A 256 0.37 -17.41 13.24
N VAL A 257 -0.45 -16.64 12.53
CA VAL A 257 -0.55 -16.66 11.06
C VAL A 257 0.02 -15.36 10.49
N PRO A 258 1.27 -15.35 9.97
CA PRO A 258 1.93 -14.12 9.51
C PRO A 258 1.23 -13.44 8.33
N GLY A 259 0.40 -14.16 7.58
CA GLY A 259 -0.40 -13.59 6.50
C GLY A 259 -1.39 -12.53 6.98
N GLY A 260 -2.01 -12.71 8.16
CA GLY A 260 -2.91 -11.70 8.74
C GLY A 260 -2.17 -10.40 9.06
N TYR A 261 -0.95 -10.50 9.59
CA TYR A 261 -0.07 -9.36 9.86
C TYR A 261 0.35 -8.63 8.57
N ALA A 262 0.63 -9.38 7.50
CA ALA A 262 0.91 -8.81 6.19
C ALA A 262 -0.27 -7.98 5.66
N VAL A 263 -1.51 -8.47 5.78
CA VAL A 263 -2.71 -7.71 5.40
C VAL A 263 -2.83 -6.43 6.21
N VAL A 264 -2.60 -6.49 7.53
CA VAL A 264 -2.63 -5.30 8.42
C VAL A 264 -1.58 -4.28 8.01
N GLY A 265 -0.34 -4.69 7.77
CA GLY A 265 0.73 -3.80 7.32
C GLY A 265 0.45 -3.17 5.96
N ALA A 266 -0.12 -3.93 5.02
CA ALA A 266 -0.51 -3.43 3.69
C ALA A 266 -1.54 -2.30 3.81
N ALA A 267 -2.59 -2.52 4.60
CA ALA A 267 -3.64 -1.53 4.84
C ALA A 267 -3.08 -0.27 5.53
N ALA A 268 -2.29 -0.47 6.60
CA ALA A 268 -1.76 0.60 7.44
C ALA A 268 -0.80 1.52 6.68
N LEU A 269 0.17 0.97 5.95
CA LEU A 269 1.14 1.78 5.21
C LEU A 269 0.49 2.51 4.02
N SER A 270 -0.39 1.84 3.28
CA SER A 270 -1.14 2.48 2.19
C SER A 270 -2.03 3.61 2.72
N GLY A 271 -2.76 3.37 3.82
CA GLY A 271 -3.58 4.38 4.48
C GLY A 271 -2.75 5.59 4.91
N ALA A 272 -1.62 5.35 5.58
CA ALA A 272 -0.71 6.39 6.05
C ALA A 272 -0.16 7.28 4.92
N VAL A 273 0.12 6.73 3.74
CA VAL A 273 0.63 7.53 2.61
C VAL A 273 -0.48 8.36 1.95
N THR A 274 -1.71 7.83 1.90
CA THR A 274 -2.85 8.50 1.26
C THR A 274 -3.69 9.35 2.21
N HIS A 275 -3.48 9.24 3.53
CA HIS A 275 -4.31 9.84 4.59
C HIS A 275 -5.77 9.38 4.54
N THR A 276 -6.01 8.09 4.29
CA THR A 276 -7.36 7.54 4.10
C THR A 276 -7.58 6.32 4.98
N VAL A 277 -8.77 6.18 5.54
CA VAL A 277 -9.17 5.00 6.35
C VAL A 277 -9.83 3.94 5.45
N SER A 278 -10.44 4.37 4.35
CA SER A 278 -10.99 3.51 3.29
C SER A 278 -10.03 2.48 2.71
N THR A 279 -8.71 2.63 2.89
CA THR A 279 -7.74 1.59 2.50
C THR A 279 -8.01 0.27 3.21
N ALA A 280 -8.42 0.29 4.49
CA ALA A 280 -8.82 -0.89 5.23
C ALA A 280 -9.95 -1.65 4.53
N VAL A 281 -10.98 -0.92 4.08
CA VAL A 281 -12.13 -1.50 3.38
C VAL A 281 -11.73 -2.10 2.04
N ILE A 282 -10.87 -1.41 1.28
CA ILE A 282 -10.31 -1.94 0.03
C ILE A 282 -9.57 -3.26 0.31
N VAL A 283 -8.79 -3.32 1.38
CA VAL A 283 -8.02 -4.53 1.75
C VAL A 283 -8.94 -5.70 2.10
N PHE A 284 -10.03 -5.48 2.83
CA PHE A 284 -11.00 -6.54 3.12
C PHE A 284 -11.69 -7.07 1.86
N GLU A 285 -12.10 -6.17 0.97
CA GLU A 285 -12.73 -6.58 -0.30
C GLU A 285 -11.74 -7.32 -1.21
N LEU A 286 -10.46 -6.94 -1.18
CA LEU A 286 -9.38 -7.60 -1.94
C LEU A 286 -9.01 -8.98 -1.41
N THR A 287 -8.95 -9.13 -0.08
CA THR A 287 -8.61 -10.41 0.59
C THR A 287 -9.78 -11.39 0.62
N GLY A 288 -11.01 -10.86 0.61
CA GLY A 288 -12.24 -11.65 0.65
C GLY A 288 -12.56 -12.22 2.03
N GLN A 289 -11.88 -11.76 3.08
CA GLN A 289 -12.11 -12.18 4.46
C GLN A 289 -12.16 -10.98 5.40
N ILE A 290 -13.17 -10.96 6.28
CA ILE A 290 -13.40 -9.87 7.25
C ILE A 290 -12.94 -10.22 8.67
N SER A 291 -12.28 -11.36 8.88
CA SER A 291 -11.92 -11.87 10.21
C SER A 291 -10.99 -10.94 10.99
N HIS A 292 -10.15 -10.16 10.28
CA HIS A 292 -9.19 -9.23 10.88
C HIS A 292 -9.68 -7.77 10.82
N ILE A 293 -11.00 -7.53 10.84
CA ILE A 293 -11.54 -6.17 10.66
C ILE A 293 -11.10 -5.19 11.74
N LEU A 294 -11.21 -5.58 13.02
CA LEU A 294 -10.88 -4.70 14.14
C LEU A 294 -9.39 -4.33 14.17
N PRO A 295 -8.43 -5.27 14.11
CA PRO A 295 -7.01 -4.91 14.14
C PRO A 295 -6.57 -4.04 12.97
N ILE A 296 -7.10 -4.31 11.77
CA ILE A 296 -6.76 -3.53 10.56
C ILE A 296 -7.25 -2.08 10.72
N MET A 297 -8.48 -1.88 11.19
CA MET A 297 -9.02 -0.53 11.40
C MET A 297 -8.21 0.23 12.45
N ILE A 298 -7.86 -0.39 13.57
CA ILE A 298 -7.04 0.24 14.63
C ILE A 298 -5.67 0.63 14.07
N ALA A 299 -4.99 -0.30 13.39
CA ALA A 299 -3.67 -0.04 12.82
C ALA A 299 -3.70 1.09 11.78
N VAL A 300 -4.71 1.14 10.90
CA VAL A 300 -4.88 2.19 9.89
C VAL A 300 -5.15 3.55 10.53
N ILE A 301 -6.01 3.62 11.56
CA ILE A 301 -6.28 4.87 12.28
C ILE A 301 -5.01 5.39 12.96
N LEU A 302 -4.27 4.53 13.65
CA LEU A 302 -3.01 4.90 14.29
C LEU A 302 -1.96 5.35 13.27
N ALA A 303 -1.84 4.64 12.15
CA ALA A 303 -0.91 4.97 11.08
C ALA A 303 -1.24 6.35 10.47
N ASN A 304 -2.54 6.62 10.23
CA ASN A 304 -3.02 7.91 9.73
C ASN A 304 -2.77 9.05 10.74
N ALA A 305 -3.03 8.83 12.02
CA ALA A 305 -2.79 9.83 13.07
C ALA A 305 -1.31 10.24 13.12
N VAL A 306 -0.40 9.27 13.05
CA VAL A 306 1.05 9.53 13.01
C VAL A 306 1.44 10.22 11.72
N ALA A 307 1.00 9.74 10.55
CA ALA A 307 1.37 10.31 9.27
C ALA A 307 0.90 11.77 9.11
N GLN A 308 -0.36 12.04 9.46
CA GLN A 308 -0.96 13.38 9.41
C GLN A 308 -0.24 14.39 10.31
N SER A 309 0.31 13.95 11.44
CA SER A 309 1.08 14.81 12.34
C SER A 309 2.45 15.22 11.78
N LEU A 310 3.04 14.41 10.88
CA LEU A 310 4.41 14.56 10.42
C LEU A 310 4.54 15.15 9.01
N GLN A 311 3.69 14.72 8.08
CA GLN A 311 3.76 15.10 6.67
C GLN A 311 2.34 15.28 6.09
N PRO A 312 2.16 16.10 5.03
CA PRO A 312 0.91 16.09 4.28
C PRO A 312 0.79 14.82 3.44
N SER A 313 -0.40 14.54 2.91
CA SER A 313 -0.62 13.36 2.06
C SER A 313 0.26 13.38 0.81
N ILE A 314 0.46 12.22 0.18
CA ILE A 314 1.19 12.15 -1.09
C ILE A 314 0.55 13.01 -2.18
N TYR A 315 -0.78 13.07 -2.23
CA TYR A 315 -1.53 13.84 -3.22
C TYR A 315 -1.35 15.34 -2.99
N ASP A 316 -1.46 15.81 -1.76
CA ASP A 316 -1.23 17.21 -1.40
C ASP A 316 0.21 17.64 -1.66
N SER A 317 1.17 16.75 -1.34
CA SER A 317 2.59 16.97 -1.63
C SER A 317 2.82 17.20 -3.12
N ILE A 318 2.22 16.37 -3.99
CA ILE A 318 2.31 16.51 -5.45
C ILE A 318 1.67 17.81 -5.93
N ILE A 319 0.49 18.18 -5.41
CA ILE A 319 -0.21 19.43 -5.77
C ILE A 319 0.65 20.65 -5.44
N ARG A 320 1.20 20.70 -4.22
CA ARG A 320 2.09 21.79 -3.75
C ARG A 320 3.37 21.87 -4.58
N ILE A 321 4.00 20.74 -4.87
CA ILE A 321 5.20 20.69 -5.72
C ILE A 321 4.86 21.19 -7.13
N LYS A 322 3.74 20.77 -7.73
CA LYS A 322 3.31 21.21 -9.05
C LYS A 322 2.82 22.67 -9.10
N LYS A 323 2.61 23.32 -7.94
CA LYS A 323 2.07 24.69 -7.82
C LYS A 323 0.73 24.85 -8.54
N LEU A 324 -0.13 23.85 -8.42
CA LEU A 324 -1.48 23.94 -8.96
C LEU A 324 -2.34 24.84 -8.06
N PRO A 325 -3.26 25.64 -8.64
CA PRO A 325 -4.18 26.45 -7.84
C PRO A 325 -5.14 25.53 -7.09
N TYR A 326 -4.90 25.36 -5.79
CA TYR A 326 -5.74 24.61 -4.87
C TYR A 326 -5.84 25.39 -3.57
N LEU A 327 -7.07 25.63 -3.12
CA LEU A 327 -7.34 26.27 -1.84
C LEU A 327 -7.19 25.19 -0.75
N PRO A 328 -6.17 25.29 0.12
CA PRO A 328 -6.02 24.32 1.20
C PRO A 328 -7.18 24.45 2.20
N GLU A 329 -7.57 23.35 2.82
CA GLU A 329 -8.39 23.41 4.02
C GLU A 329 -7.59 24.08 5.14
N LEU A 330 -8.21 25.00 5.87
CA LEU A 330 -7.61 25.58 7.08
C LEU A 330 -7.52 24.48 8.15
N GLY A 331 -6.39 23.79 8.21
CA GLY A 331 -6.07 22.91 9.33
C GLY A 331 -5.79 23.71 10.60
N TRP A 332 -6.10 23.12 11.77
CA TRP A 332 -5.73 23.66 13.07
C TRP A 332 -4.23 23.95 13.12
N GLY A 333 -3.87 25.23 13.31
CA GLY A 333 -2.49 25.70 13.42
C GLY A 333 -2.00 26.64 12.31
N HIS A 334 -2.81 26.95 11.28
CA HIS A 334 -2.52 28.12 10.43
C HIS A 334 -2.88 29.39 11.19
N HIS A 335 -1.87 30.02 11.80
CA HIS A 335 -1.97 31.40 12.25
C HIS A 335 -2.43 32.27 11.07
N GLU A 336 -3.45 33.09 11.31
CA GLU A 336 -3.92 34.14 10.42
C GLU A 336 -2.72 34.96 9.92
N PHE A 337 -2.30 34.73 8.68
CA PHE A 337 -1.53 35.75 7.99
C PHE A 337 -2.52 36.86 7.67
N ASN A 338 -2.28 38.01 8.28
CA ASN A 338 -2.97 39.27 8.12
C ASN A 338 -2.74 39.80 6.69
N ASP A 339 -3.16 39.05 5.66
CA ASP A 339 -3.14 39.53 4.30
C ASP A 339 -4.24 40.58 4.16
N PRO A 340 -3.92 41.80 3.68
CA PRO A 340 -4.93 42.83 3.48
C PRO A 340 -6.02 42.29 2.55
N PRO A 341 -7.29 42.66 2.77
CA PRO A 341 -8.39 42.17 1.96
C PRO A 341 -8.07 42.41 0.48
N ILE A 342 -8.25 41.38 -0.34
CA ILE A 342 -8.16 41.46 -1.80
C ILE A 342 -9.28 42.41 -2.26
N ARG A 343 -9.03 43.72 -2.17
CA ARG A 343 -9.86 44.74 -2.78
C ARG A 343 -9.49 44.75 -4.25
N THR A 344 -10.38 44.20 -5.06
CA THR A 344 -10.35 44.44 -6.50
C THR A 344 -10.37 45.96 -6.74
N PRO A 345 -9.49 46.51 -7.60
CA PRO A 345 -9.64 47.89 -8.02
C PRO A 345 -10.95 47.97 -8.79
N VAL A 346 -11.92 48.70 -8.22
CA VAL A 346 -13.11 49.14 -8.95
C VAL A 346 -12.59 50.03 -10.08
N LEU A 347 -12.61 49.50 -11.30
CA LEU A 347 -12.43 50.30 -12.51
C LEU A 347 -13.49 51.40 -12.47
N LYS A 348 -13.05 52.63 -12.22
CA LYS A 348 -13.87 53.84 -12.33
C LYS A 348 -14.07 54.21 -13.79
#